data_AF-A0A962H6H7-F1
#
_entry.id   AF-A0A962H6H7-F1
#
_cell.length_a   1.000
_cell.length_b   1.000
_cell.length_c   1.000
_cell.angle_alpha   90.00
_cell.angle_beta   90.00
_cell.angle_gamma   90.00
#
_symmetry.space_group_name_H-M   'P 1'
#
loop_
_entity.id
_entity.type
_entity.pdbx_description
1 polymer ?
#
loop_
_entity_poly.entity_id
_entity_poly.type
_entity_poly.pdbx_seq_one_letter_code
_entity_poly.pdbx_strand_id
1 'polypeptide(L)'
;MPTQWSKSGAIWQKQKLKEHEFGWVFFYDTAEYVASGNVLHALAGNAPIIINRHTGELVRTGTGREIDYYVENYRKTGDPFREI
;
A
#
# COMPACT_ATOMS: atom_id res chain seq x y z
N MET A 1 -25.22 21.43 8.82
CA MET A 1 -23.95 22.18 8.90
C MET A 1 -22.83 21.16 9.08
N PRO A 2 -21.93 20.94 8.09
CA PRO A 2 -20.78 20.09 8.30
C PRO A 2 -19.60 20.93 8.82
N THR A 3 -19.03 20.50 9.94
CA THR A 3 -17.84 21.07 10.58
C THR A 3 -16.62 20.98 9.68
N GLN A 4 -16.06 22.14 9.36
CA GLN A 4 -14.81 22.32 8.62
C GLN A 4 -13.62 22.00 9.54
N TRP A 5 -12.92 20.90 9.27
CA TRP A 5 -11.65 20.61 9.91
C TRP A 5 -10.52 21.36 9.17
N SER A 6 -9.71 22.08 9.94
CA SER A 6 -8.69 23.00 9.46
C SER A 6 -7.57 22.29 8.69
N LYS A 7 -7.18 22.90 7.57
CA LYS A 7 -5.97 22.58 6.81
C LYS A 7 -4.72 22.82 7.67
N SER A 8 -4.24 21.79 8.34
CA SER A 8 -2.91 21.74 8.94
C SER A 8 -2.40 20.29 8.85
N GLY A 9 -1.49 20.05 7.90
CA GLY A 9 -0.53 18.93 7.97
C GLY A 9 -0.88 17.59 7.33
N ALA A 10 -2.09 17.36 6.81
CA ALA A 10 -2.41 16.12 6.10
C ALA A 10 -2.61 16.37 4.60
N ILE A 11 -1.55 16.18 3.82
CA ILE A 11 -1.69 16.04 2.37
C ILE A 11 -2.28 14.64 2.14
N TRP A 12 -3.61 14.54 2.11
CA TRP A 12 -4.26 13.34 1.60
C TRP A 12 -4.07 13.31 0.09
N GLN A 13 -2.96 12.73 -0.36
CA GLN A 13 -3.03 12.04 -1.62
C GLN A 13 -3.97 10.85 -1.42
N LYS A 14 -4.91 10.65 -2.35
CA LYS A 14 -5.82 9.50 -2.48
C LYS A 14 -5.07 8.16 -2.67
N GLN A 15 -3.87 8.00 -2.10
CA GLN A 15 -2.86 7.04 -2.49
C GLN A 15 -3.24 5.61 -2.04
N LYS A 16 -4.10 5.04 -2.87
CA LYS A 16 -4.14 3.65 -3.33
C LYS A 16 -4.27 2.55 -2.27
N LEU A 17 -4.91 2.78 -1.13
CA LEU A 17 -5.46 1.63 -0.38
C LEU A 17 -6.39 0.83 -1.32
N LYS A 18 -6.05 -0.43 -1.60
CA LYS A 18 -6.97 -1.37 -2.27
C LYS A 18 -7.53 -2.30 -1.20
N GLU A 19 -8.86 -2.33 -1.06
CA GLU A 19 -9.52 -3.31 -0.19
C GLU A 19 -9.82 -4.59 -0.97
N HIS A 20 -9.62 -5.72 -0.30
CA HIS A 20 -9.87 -7.08 -0.76
C HIS A 20 -10.61 -7.85 0.34
N GLU A 21 -11.14 -9.02 0.01
CA GLU A 21 -11.82 -9.90 0.97
C GLU A 21 -10.91 -10.32 2.13
N PHE A 22 -9.62 -10.52 1.88
CA PHE A 22 -8.63 -10.90 2.89
C PHE A 22 -8.12 -9.72 3.74
N GLY A 23 -8.37 -8.47 3.32
CA GLY A 23 -7.88 -7.27 3.99
C GLY A 23 -7.47 -6.17 3.01
N TRP A 24 -6.28 -5.60 3.18
CA TRP A 24 -5.89 -4.38 2.47
C TRP A 24 -4.53 -4.49 1.82
N VAL A 25 -4.35 -3.84 0.67
CA VAL A 25 -3.05 -3.54 0.06
C VAL A 25 -2.75 -2.07 0.27
N PHE A 26 -1.65 -1.78 0.95
CA PHE A 26 -1.22 -0.44 1.33
C PHE A 26 0.02 -0.02 0.54
N PHE A 27 -0.03 1.19 -0.03
CA PHE A 27 1.06 1.80 -0.77
C PHE A 27 1.60 2.96 0.05
N TYR A 28 2.92 3.10 0.07
CA TYR A 28 3.60 4.11 0.89
C TYR A 28 4.87 4.61 0.20
N ASP A 29 5.27 5.82 0.58
CA ASP A 29 6.50 6.46 0.14
C ASP A 29 6.91 7.51 1.18
N THR A 30 8.03 8.22 0.96
CA THR A 30 8.45 9.32 1.83
C THR A 30 7.45 10.47 1.79
N ALA A 31 7.31 11.20 2.90
CA ALA A 31 6.43 12.35 2.96
C ALA A 31 6.82 13.43 1.93
N GLU A 32 8.13 13.61 1.74
CA GLU A 32 8.73 14.52 0.77
C GLU A 32 8.35 14.14 -0.67
N TYR A 33 8.42 12.85 -1.04
CA TYR A 33 7.99 12.41 -2.37
C TYR A 33 6.49 12.61 -2.57
N VAL A 34 5.67 12.22 -1.57
CA VAL A 34 4.21 12.37 -1.64
C VAL A 34 3.79 13.84 -1.83
N ALA A 35 4.49 14.76 -1.15
CA ALA A 35 4.22 16.19 -1.21
C ALA A 35 4.76 16.85 -2.49
N SER A 36 5.98 16.51 -2.91
CA SER A 36 6.69 17.21 -3.98
C SER A 36 6.62 16.54 -5.35
N GLY A 37 6.35 15.24 -5.41
CA GLY A 37 6.48 14.42 -6.62
C GLY A 37 7.92 14.26 -7.11
N ASN A 38 8.93 14.80 -6.40
CA ASN A 38 10.32 14.73 -6.81
C ASN A 38 10.88 13.33 -6.54
N VAL A 39 11.15 12.59 -7.62
CA VAL A 39 11.65 11.20 -7.58
C VAL A 39 12.95 11.04 -6.78
N LEU A 40 13.76 12.08 -6.61
CA LEU A 40 14.96 12.03 -5.77
C LEU A 40 14.65 11.82 -4.28
N HIS A 41 13.43 12.11 -3.86
CA HIS A 41 12.95 11.83 -2.51
C HIS A 41 12.20 10.49 -2.42
N ALA A 42 11.98 9.78 -3.53
CA ALA A 42 11.23 8.52 -3.50
C ALA A 42 11.99 7.43 -2.70
N LEU A 43 11.24 6.61 -1.97
CA LEU A 43 11.78 5.50 -1.21
C LEU A 43 12.16 4.36 -2.15
N ALA A 44 13.46 4.09 -2.29
CA ALA A 44 13.94 3.00 -3.13
C ALA A 44 13.51 1.62 -2.57
N GLY A 45 12.98 0.76 -3.45
CA GLY A 45 12.58 -0.60 -3.08
C GLY A 45 11.25 -0.69 -2.31
N ASN A 46 10.40 0.33 -2.40
CA ASN A 46 9.09 0.37 -1.72
C ASN A 46 8.06 -0.56 -2.40
N ALA A 47 8.10 -1.84 -2.06
CA ALA A 47 7.03 -2.76 -2.39
C ALA A 47 5.78 -2.46 -1.52
N PRO A 48 4.56 -2.48 -2.09
CA PRO A 48 3.33 -2.40 -1.30
C PRO A 48 3.25 -3.52 -0.26
N ILE A 49 2.46 -3.33 0.79
CA ILE A 49 2.26 -4.36 1.84
C ILE A 49 0.81 -4.83 1.86
N ILE A 50 0.60 -6.09 2.22
CA ILE A 50 -0.71 -6.64 2.50
C ILE A 50 -0.93 -6.64 4.01
N ILE A 51 -2.12 -6.27 4.46
CA ILE A 51 -2.56 -6.36 5.85
C ILE A 51 -3.75 -7.31 5.89
N ASN A 52 -3.59 -8.45 6.57
CA ASN A 52 -4.66 -9.41 6.74
C ASN A 52 -5.65 -8.92 7.80
N ARG A 53 -6.93 -8.81 7.47
CA ARG A 53 -7.94 -8.25 8.38
C ARG A 53 -8.39 -9.20 9.49
N HIS A 54 -8.12 -10.50 9.33
CA HIS A 54 -8.53 -11.54 10.27
C HIS A 54 -7.42 -11.84 11.28
N THR A 55 -6.16 -11.79 10.84
CA THR A 55 -4.99 -12.09 11.71
C THR A 55 -4.25 -10.84 12.19
N GLY A 56 -4.43 -9.71 11.51
CA GLY A 56 -3.63 -8.49 11.74
C GLY A 56 -2.20 -8.58 11.20
N GLU A 57 -1.86 -9.65 10.50
CA GLU A 57 -0.52 -9.87 9.96
C GLU A 57 -0.18 -8.88 8.83
N LEU A 58 1.04 -8.36 8.86
CA LEU A 58 1.64 -7.60 7.78
C LEU A 58 2.45 -8.54 6.89
N VAL A 59 2.01 -8.70 5.65
CA VAL A 59 2.60 -9.58 4.66
C VAL A 59 3.34 -8.74 3.62
N ARG A 60 4.64 -9.01 3.44
CA ARG A 60 5.51 -8.28 2.51
C ARG A 60 5.28 -8.76 1.08
N THR A 61 5.26 -7.82 0.13
CA THR A 61 5.35 -8.14 -1.31
C THR A 61 6.76 -7.81 -1.85
N GLY A 62 6.97 -7.95 -3.15
CA GLY A 62 8.25 -7.63 -3.81
C GLY A 62 8.13 -6.52 -4.85
N THR A 63 9.28 -6.05 -5.33
CA THR A 63 9.40 -5.05 -6.42
C THR A 63 9.76 -5.68 -7.76
N GLY A 64 9.84 -7.01 -7.84
CA GLY A 64 10.26 -7.74 -9.05
C GLY A 64 9.13 -7.98 -10.05
N ARG A 65 7.88 -7.81 -9.64
CA ARG A 65 6.68 -7.98 -10.47
C ARG A 65 5.64 -6.90 -10.12
N GLU A 66 4.61 -6.78 -10.93
CA GLU A 66 3.46 -5.90 -10.66
C GLU A 66 2.70 -6.33 -9.41
N ILE A 67 2.05 -5.39 -8.73
CA ILE A 67 1.35 -5.67 -7.46
C ILE A 67 0.25 -6.72 -7.61
N ASP A 68 -0.44 -6.76 -8.74
CA ASP A 68 -1.55 -7.69 -8.97
C ASP A 68 -1.08 -9.17 -8.97
N TYR A 69 0.18 -9.44 -9.32
CA TYR A 69 0.78 -10.77 -9.20
C TYR A 69 0.82 -11.24 -7.73
N TYR A 70 1.34 -10.40 -6.83
CA TYR A 70 1.49 -10.75 -5.42
C TYR A 70 0.14 -10.86 -4.73
N VAL A 71 -0.80 -9.99 -5.10
CA VAL A 71 -2.17 -10.02 -4.59
C VAL A 71 -2.87 -11.31 -4.99
N GLU A 72 -2.74 -11.75 -6.23
CA GLU A 72 -3.40 -12.97 -6.71
C GLU A 72 -2.81 -14.23 -6.05
N ASN A 73 -1.49 -14.30 -5.89
CA ASN A 73 -0.83 -15.40 -5.18
C ASN A 73 -1.27 -15.46 -3.71
N TYR A 74 -1.28 -14.32 -3.02
CA TYR A 74 -1.74 -14.24 -1.65
C TYR A 74 -3.21 -14.66 -1.52
N ARG A 75 -4.06 -14.19 -2.43
CA ARG A 75 -5.49 -14.52 -2.45
C ARG A 75 -5.75 -16.02 -2.53
N LYS A 76 -4.95 -16.77 -3.32
CA LYS A 76 -5.14 -18.22 -3.48
C LYS A 76 -4.40 -19.07 -2.47
N THR A 77 -3.28 -18.59 -1.94
CA THR A 77 -2.34 -19.46 -1.20
C THR A 77 -2.00 -18.96 0.20
N GLY A 78 -2.30 -17.70 0.52
CA GLY A 78 -1.82 -17.03 1.73
C GLY A 78 -0.34 -16.62 1.66
N ASP A 79 0.37 -16.87 0.55
CA ASP A 79 1.76 -16.49 0.34
C ASP A 79 1.89 -15.71 -0.98
N PRO A 80 2.34 -14.43 -0.95
CA PRO A 80 2.45 -13.61 -2.15
C PRO A 80 3.53 -14.10 -3.14
N PHE A 81 4.50 -14.91 -2.69
CA PHE A 81 5.60 -15.39 -3.54
C PHE A 81 5.36 -16.79 -4.11
N ARG A 82 4.31 -17.49 -3.65
CA ARG A 82 4.00 -18.84 -4.13
C ARG A 82 3.31 -18.78 -5.48
N GLU A 83 4.00 -19.28 -6.51
CA GLU A 83 3.47 -19.38 -7.87
C GLU A 83 2.36 -20.45 -7.95
N ILE A 84 1.37 -20.15 -8.80
CA ILE A 84 0.14 -20.92 -9.06
C ILE A 84 0.06 -21.27 -10.53
#